data_AF-X1KKZ6-F1
#
_entry.id   AF-X1KKZ6-F1
#
_cell.length_a   1.000
_cell.length_b   1.000
_cell.length_c   1.000
_cell.angle_alpha   90.00
_cell.angle_beta   90.00
_cell.angle_gamma   90.00
#
_symmetry.space_group_name_H-M   'P 1'
#
loop_
_entity.id
_entity.type
_entity.pdbx_description
1 polymer ?
#
loop_
_entity_poly.entity_id
_entity_poly.type
_entity_poly.pdbx_seq_one_letter_code
_entity_poly.pdbx_strand_id
1 'polypeptide(L)' 'FGKGYLVNGGDIRSLQQIMGHANISTTEKYASLNLNDVVIKHHKFTPLRAAHAAAQESLFDTSTVVREAEAILKEK' A
#
# COMPACT_ATOMS: atom_id res chain seq x y z
N PHE A 1 -24.73 -4.56 -2.52
CA PHE A 1 -23.70 -5.44 -3.09
C PHE A 1 -22.51 -4.66 -3.65
N GLY A 2 -22.63 -3.97 -4.79
CA GLY A 2 -21.48 -3.35 -5.49
C GLY A 2 -20.59 -2.44 -4.63
N LYS A 3 -21.19 -1.51 -3.86
CA LYS A 3 -20.45 -0.67 -2.91
C LYS A 3 -19.67 -1.50 -1.86
N GLY A 4 -20.33 -2.51 -1.28
CA GLY A 4 -19.71 -3.37 -0.26
C GLY A 4 -18.53 -4.18 -0.79
N TYR A 5 -18.63 -4.66 -2.04
CA TYR A 5 -17.52 -5.34 -2.72
C TYR A 5 -16.27 -4.45 -2.83
N LEU A 6 -16.45 -3.18 -3.23
CA LEU A 6 -15.36 -2.20 -3.36
C LEU A 6 -14.79 -1.72 -2.02
N VAL A 7 -15.62 -1.66 -0.97
CA VAL A 7 -15.18 -1.35 0.39
C VAL A 7 -14.35 -2.49 0.98
N ASN A 8 -14.73 -3.74 0.70
CA ASN A 8 -14.00 -4.93 1.14
C ASN A 8 -12.72 -5.22 0.34
N GLY A 9 -12.30 -4.31 -0.55
CA GLY A 9 -11.06 -4.42 -1.31
C GLY A 9 -11.18 -5.09 -2.68
N GLY A 10 -12.39 -5.41 -3.13
CA GLY A 10 -12.62 -5.85 -4.50
C GLY A 10 -12.37 -4.73 -5.51
N ASP A 11 -11.94 -5.08 -6.72
CA ASP A 11 -11.64 -4.11 -7.77
C ASP A 11 -12.86 -3.82 -8.67
N ILE A 12 -12.86 -2.64 -9.29
CA ILE A 12 -14.00 -2.16 -10.07
C ILE A 12 -14.19 -2.93 -11.39
N ARG A 13 -13.12 -3.49 -11.96
CA ARG A 13 -13.18 -4.20 -13.24
C ARG A 13 -13.74 -5.61 -13.06
N SER A 14 -13.32 -6.32 -12.01
CA SER A 14 -13.94 -7.58 -11.61
C SER A 14 -15.40 -7.38 -11.23
N LEU A 15 -15.73 -6.31 -10.50
CA LEU A 15 -17.12 -5.99 -10.20
C LEU A 15 -17.93 -5.76 -11.49
N GLN A 16 -17.37 -5.06 -12.48
CA GLN A 16 -18.04 -4.87 -13.78
C GLN A 16 -18.34 -6.20 -14.47
N GLN A 17 -17.39 -7.14 -14.47
CA GLN A 17 -17.57 -8.47 -15.07
C GLN A 17 -18.62 -9.29 -14.32
N ILE A 18 -18.56 -9.31 -12.99
CA ILE A 18 -19.54 -10.01 -12.13
C ILE A 18 -20.96 -9.46 -12.38
N MET A 19 -21.08 -8.16 -12.60
CA MET A 19 -22.37 -7.50 -12.85
C MET A 19 -22.81 -7.53 -14.31
N GLY A 20 -21.98 -8.02 -15.24
CA GLY A 20 -22.31 -8.08 -16.66
C GLY A 20 -22.52 -6.70 -17.31
N HIS A 21 -21.90 -5.65 -16.77
CA HIS A 21 -22.07 -4.30 -17.31
C HIS A 21 -21.20 -4.10 -18.56
N ALA A 22 -21.82 -3.72 -19.67
CA ALA A 22 -21.11 -3.36 -20.89
C ALA A 22 -20.19 -2.13 -20.70
N ASN A 23 -20.68 -1.12 -19.98
CA ASN A 23 -19.97 0.13 -19.75
C ASN A 23 -19.47 0.25 -18.32
N ILE A 24 -18.22 0.69 -18.14
CA ILE A 24 -17.61 0.89 -16.82
C ILE A 24 -18.33 1.98 -16.01
N SER A 25 -18.87 2.99 -16.68
CA SER A 25 -19.61 4.09 -16.06
C SER A 25 -20.85 3.66 -15.27
N THR A 26 -21.46 2.52 -15.63
CA THR A 26 -22.54 1.92 -14.86
C THR A 26 -22.04 1.37 -13.52
N THR A 27 -20.84 0.77 -13.51
CA THR A 27 -20.20 0.23 -12.31
C THR A 27 -19.60 1.33 -11.42
N GLU A 28 -19.14 2.43 -12.00
CA GLU A 28 -18.58 3.59 -11.28
C GLU A 28 -19.59 4.23 -10.33
N LYS A 29 -20.90 4.07 -10.55
CA LYS A 29 -21.94 4.51 -9.61
C LYS A 29 -21.78 3.91 -8.20
N TYR A 30 -21.21 2.71 -8.10
CA TYR A 30 -20.92 2.06 -6.82
C TYR A 30 -19.61 2.52 -6.18
N ALA A 31 -18.74 3.15 -6.96
CA ALA A 31 -17.45 3.68 -6.53
C ALA A 31 -17.58 5.11 -5.99
N SER A 32 -18.77 5.55 -5.56
CA SER A 32 -18.94 6.85 -4.91
C SER A 32 -18.07 6.92 -3.65
N LEU A 33 -16.88 7.50 -3.84
CA LEU A 33 -15.84 7.65 -2.85
C LEU A 33 -16.26 8.72 -1.85
N ASN A 34 -16.61 8.31 -0.63
CA ASN A 34 -16.60 9.24 0.48
C ASN A 34 -15.14 9.71 0.66
N LEU A 35 -14.91 11.01 0.85
CA LEU A 35 -13.57 11.58 1.03
C LEU A 35 -12.78 10.82 2.10
N ASN A 36 -13.47 10.37 3.16
CA ASN A 36 -12.89 9.55 4.23
C ASN A 36 -12.31 8.21 3.72
N ASP A 37 -13.01 7.52 2.81
CA ASP A 37 -12.55 6.24 2.26
C ASP A 37 -11.32 6.42 1.36
N VAL A 38 -11.24 7.54 0.63
CA VAL A 38 -10.06 7.91 -0.18
C VAL A 38 -8.86 8.11 0.72
N VAL A 39 -9.02 8.88 1.80
CA VAL A 39 -7.95 9.15 2.77
C VAL A 39 -7.47 7.86 3.43
N ILE A 40 -8.40 7.01 3.88
CA ILE A 40 -8.05 5.71 4.50
C ILE A 40 -7.28 4.82 3.52
N LYS A 41 -7.75 4.69 2.28
CA LYS A 41 -7.06 3.89 1.25
C LYS A 41 -5.68 4.46 0.91
N HIS A 42 -5.56 5.79 0.78
CA HIS A 42 -4.28 6.45 0.55
C HIS A 42 -3.30 6.19 1.68
N HIS A 43 -3.70 6.33 2.95
CA HIS A 43 -2.83 6.01 4.09
C HIS A 43 -2.37 4.55 4.13
N LYS A 44 -3.24 3.63 3.72
CA LYS A 44 -2.93 2.19 3.73
C LYS A 44 -1.96 1.81 2.61
N PHE A 45 -2.15 2.34 1.42
CA PHE A 45 -1.46 1.89 0.20
C PHE A 45 -0.52 2.93 -0.42
N THR A 46 -0.22 4.03 0.27
CA THR A 46 0.73 5.02 -0.23
C THR A 46 2.14 4.41 -0.39
N PRO A 47 2.79 4.62 -1.54
CA PRO A 47 4.16 4.13 -1.76
C PRO A 47 5.17 4.78 -0.80
N LEU A 48 4.83 5.92 -0.20
CA LEU A 48 5.66 6.58 0.80
C LEU A 48 5.98 5.68 1.99
N ARG A 49 5.05 4.80 2.38
CA ARG A 49 5.30 3.83 3.47
C ARG A 49 6.35 2.79 3.09
N ALA A 50 6.29 2.28 1.87
CA ALA A 50 7.27 1.32 1.37
C ALA A 50 8.67 1.96 1.23
N ALA A 51 8.71 3.18 0.69
CA ALA A 51 9.95 3.95 0.59
C ALA A 51 10.55 4.28 1.98
N HIS A 52 9.71 4.63 2.95
CA HIS A 52 10.15 4.89 4.32
C HIS A 52 10.71 3.63 5.00
N ALA A 53 10.05 2.49 4.85
CA ALA A 53 10.53 1.22 5.40
C ALA A 53 11.88 0.82 4.80
N ALA A 54 12.03 0.92 3.47
CA ALA A 54 13.31 0.63 2.79
C ALA A 54 14.43 1.58 3.24
N ALA A 55 14.11 2.87 3.44
CA ALA A 55 15.07 3.83 3.98
C ALA A 55 15.46 3.49 5.43
N GLN A 56 14.51 3.09 6.28
CA GLN A 56 14.84 2.66 7.64
C GLN A 56 15.66 1.37 7.68
N GLU A 57 15.34 0.37 6.86
CA GLU A 57 16.17 -0.85 6.74
C GLU A 57 17.60 -0.51 6.32
N SER A 58 17.79 0.41 5.39
CA SER A 58 19.12 0.91 4.99
C SER A 58 19.85 1.66 6.11
N LEU A 59 19.13 2.29 7.04
CA LEU A 59 19.71 3.04 8.17
C LEU A 59 20.04 2.14 9.37
N PHE A 60 19.35 1.01 9.51
CA PHE A 60 19.52 0.06 10.61
C PHE A 60 20.16 -1.27 10.17
N ASP A 61 20.95 -1.27 9.09
CA ASP A 61 21.76 -2.43 8.72
C ASP A 61 22.77 -2.73 9.85
N THR A 62 22.29 -3.46 10.84
CA THR A 62 22.98 -3.65 12.11
C THR A 62 24.22 -4.52 11.91
N SER A 63 24.27 -5.26 10.79
CA SER A 63 25.37 -6.13 10.42
C SER A 63 26.63 -5.36 10.02
N THR A 64 26.49 -4.22 9.34
CA THR A 64 27.62 -3.39 8.90
C THR A 64 28.18 -2.57 10.05
N VAL A 65 27.33 -1.92 10.85
CA VAL A 65 27.76 -1.19 12.07
C VAL A 65 28.44 -2.09 13.11
N VAL A 66 27.98 -3.34 13.30
CA VAL A 66 28.64 -4.28 14.23
C VAL A 66 30.02 -4.68 13.70
N ARG A 67 30.16 -4.96 12.39
CA ARG A 67 31.44 -5.30 11.76
C ARG A 67 32.45 -4.16 11.85
N GLU A 68 32.00 -2.93 11.63
CA GLU A 68 32.84 -1.73 11.73
C GLU A 68 33.29 -1.49 13.18
N ALA A 69 32.40 -1.67 14.15
CA ALA A 69 32.73 -1.56 15.57
C ALA A 69 33.76 -2.63 16.02
N GLU A 70 33.61 -3.87 15.56
CA GLU A 70 34.56 -4.96 15.84
C GLU A 70 35.94 -4.71 15.21
N ALA A 71 35.99 -4.12 14.02
CA ALA A 71 37.24 -3.75 13.36
C ALA A 71 38.00 -2.66 14.14
N ILE A 72 37.29 -1.63 14.60
CA ILE A 72 37.87 -0.54 15.42
C ILE A 72 38.41 -1.07 16.75
N LEU A 73 37.74 -2.05 17.36
CA LEU A 73 38.17 -2.65 18.63
C LEU A 73 39.45 -3.49 18.49
N LYS A 74 39.68 -4.11 17.31
CA LYS A 74 40.89 -4.90 17.02
C LYS A 74 42.13 -4.05 16.70
N GLU A 75 41.94 -2.78 16.35
CA GLU A 75 43.04 -1.83 16.07
C GLU A 75 43.57 -1.11 17.33
N LYS A 76 42.94 -1.32 18.50
CA LYS A 76 43.42 -0.83 19.81
C LYS A 76 44.08 -1.92 20.62
#